data_AF-A0A0J7LCP0-F1
#
_entry.id   AF-A0A0J7LCP0-F1
#
_cell.length_a   1.000
_cell.length_b   1.000
_cell.length_c   1.000
_cell.angle_alpha   90.00
_cell.angle_beta   90.00
_cell.angle_gamma   90.00
#
_symmetry.space_group_name_H-M   'P 1'
#
loop_
_entity.id
_entity.type
_entity.pdbx_description
1 polymer ?
#
loop_
_entity_poly.entity_id
_entity_poly.type
_entity_poly.pdbx_seq_one_letter_code
_entity_poly.pdbx_strand_id
1 'polypeptide(L)'
;MMSLTKTAFSVIETELEQIKGKNQSIIAGHYCIADGLEDLSNEGESEIHSFELGLESYKYLRNKGNKVSFNLWINDIGIDISFRKEFKENYQIPENYLMILDKYEIKTSEIEIFFESSVRNRAMLEFRKRYKVSPEKYTLFNSNDQSLVRCINNDQCEISEAKTAYTIVGPDGNPIVMREGASVKCNLILATLLHLIYNKYQSDDIIHISNDIYVDRVRLGEFVATEVYHLKSNCHSFFCDEDSIYKKDW
;
A
#
# COMPACT_ATOMS: atom_id res chain seq x y z
N MET A 1 3.77 -37.12 19.01
CA MET A 1 3.73 -35.66 19.23
C MET A 1 4.17 -35.00 17.94
N MET A 2 3.24 -34.57 17.10
CA MET A 2 3.58 -33.74 15.95
C MET A 2 3.88 -32.35 16.46
N SER A 3 5.08 -31.85 16.15
CA SER A 3 5.44 -30.45 16.33
C SER A 3 4.39 -29.59 15.63
N LEU A 4 3.71 -28.72 16.38
CA LEU A 4 2.85 -27.67 15.83
C LEU A 4 3.77 -26.66 15.15
N THR A 5 4.16 -26.93 13.91
CA THR A 5 4.61 -25.87 13.01
C THR A 5 3.43 -24.92 12.85
N LYS A 6 3.52 -23.77 13.52
CA LYS A 6 2.62 -22.64 13.30
C LYS A 6 2.55 -22.40 11.79
N THR A 7 1.36 -22.48 11.21
CA THR A 7 1.17 -22.08 9.82
C THR A 7 1.48 -20.58 9.70
N ALA A 8 1.93 -20.16 8.53
CA ALA A 8 2.25 -18.77 8.23
C ALA A 8 1.10 -17.82 8.67
N PHE A 9 -0.14 -18.22 8.38
CA PHE A 9 -1.35 -17.49 8.77
C PHE A 9 -1.57 -17.35 10.29
N SER A 10 -1.05 -18.25 11.13
CA SER A 10 -1.31 -18.21 12.58
C SER A 10 -0.84 -16.92 13.27
N VAL A 11 0.18 -16.26 12.70
CA VAL A 11 0.66 -14.94 13.15
C VAL A 11 -0.42 -13.87 12.90
N ILE A 12 -0.99 -13.88 11.70
CA ILE A 12 -2.05 -12.94 11.30
C ILE A 12 -3.33 -13.25 12.06
N GLU A 13 -3.72 -14.52 12.15
CA GLU A 13 -4.94 -14.99 12.83
C GLU A 13 -5.02 -14.46 14.28
N THR A 14 -3.93 -14.57 15.03
CA THR A 14 -3.87 -14.12 16.43
C THR A 14 -4.22 -12.64 16.59
N GLU A 15 -3.82 -11.81 15.62
CA GLU A 15 -4.13 -10.38 15.61
C GLU A 15 -5.58 -10.14 15.14
N LEU A 16 -6.02 -10.84 14.09
CA LEU A 16 -7.39 -10.75 13.58
C LEU A 16 -8.44 -11.17 14.62
N GLU A 17 -8.08 -12.05 15.57
CA GLU A 17 -8.92 -12.38 16.73
C GLU A 17 -9.21 -11.21 17.66
N GLN A 18 -8.26 -10.27 17.75
CA GLN A 18 -8.35 -9.12 18.64
C GLN A 18 -9.04 -7.92 17.99
N ILE A 19 -9.18 -7.92 16.67
CA ILE A 19 -9.86 -6.85 15.93
C ILE A 19 -11.34 -6.82 16.29
N LYS A 20 -11.78 -5.67 16.82
CA LYS A 20 -13.18 -5.44 17.24
C LYS A 20 -14.04 -4.77 16.17
N GLY A 21 -13.43 -4.14 15.17
CA GLY A 21 -14.16 -3.54 14.06
C GLY A 21 -15.02 -4.59 13.36
N LYS A 22 -16.08 -4.15 12.69
CA LYS A 22 -16.93 -5.04 11.88
C LYS A 22 -16.79 -4.78 10.39
N ASN A 23 -16.11 -3.71 10.02
CA ASN A 23 -15.92 -3.29 8.65
C ASN A 23 -14.42 -3.20 8.37
N GLN A 24 -13.90 -4.14 7.58
CA GLN A 24 -12.48 -4.24 7.28
C GLN A 24 -12.18 -4.05 5.80
N SER A 25 -10.99 -3.51 5.55
CA SER A 25 -10.37 -3.54 4.23
C SER A 25 -9.03 -4.24 4.29
N ILE A 26 -8.85 -5.25 3.45
CA ILE A 26 -7.57 -5.90 3.25
C ILE A 26 -6.93 -5.31 1.99
N ILE A 27 -5.66 -4.96 2.08
CA ILE A 27 -4.80 -4.61 0.95
C ILE A 27 -3.72 -5.68 0.90
N ALA A 28 -3.64 -6.42 -0.21
CA ALA A 28 -2.69 -7.53 -0.35
C ALA A 28 -2.39 -7.84 -1.82
N GLY A 29 -1.27 -8.53 -2.07
CA GLY A 29 -0.82 -8.89 -3.41
C GLY A 29 -0.31 -7.71 -4.23
N HIS A 30 0.44 -6.78 -3.61
CA HIS A 30 0.90 -5.59 -4.32
C HIS A 30 2.04 -5.90 -5.28
N TYR A 31 1.81 -5.86 -6.59
CA TYR A 31 2.86 -6.19 -7.56
C TYR A 31 3.11 -5.09 -8.60
N CYS A 32 4.30 -5.13 -9.22
CA CYS A 32 4.77 -4.24 -10.27
C CYS A 32 4.63 -4.88 -11.65
N ILE A 33 4.18 -4.09 -12.63
CA ILE A 33 4.05 -4.52 -14.03
C ILE A 33 5.31 -4.18 -14.85
N ALA A 34 6.25 -3.41 -14.28
CA ALA A 34 7.42 -2.98 -15.02
C ALA A 34 8.32 -4.17 -15.39
N ASP A 35 8.67 -4.26 -16.68
CA ASP A 35 9.63 -5.24 -17.16
C ASP A 35 10.96 -5.10 -16.41
N GLY A 36 11.56 -6.22 -16.00
CA GLY A 36 12.86 -6.26 -15.31
C GLY A 36 12.80 -6.13 -13.77
N LEU A 37 11.60 -6.13 -13.18
CA LEU A 37 11.39 -6.27 -11.72
C LEU A 37 10.65 -7.59 -11.41
N GLU A 38 11.21 -8.71 -11.86
CA GLU A 38 10.60 -10.05 -11.76
C GLU A 38 10.21 -10.42 -10.33
N ASP A 39 11.10 -10.15 -9.36
CA ASP A 39 10.87 -10.43 -7.93
C ASP A 39 9.71 -9.61 -7.33
N LEU A 40 9.33 -8.51 -7.98
CA LEU A 40 8.23 -7.63 -7.56
C LEU A 40 7.00 -7.80 -8.45
N SER A 41 7.04 -8.74 -9.41
CA SER A 41 5.93 -9.01 -10.31
C SER A 41 4.87 -9.87 -9.64
N ASN A 42 3.76 -10.13 -10.34
CA ASN A 42 2.76 -11.07 -9.86
C ASN A 42 3.30 -12.50 -9.74
N GLU A 43 4.45 -12.82 -10.36
CA GLU A 43 5.14 -14.11 -10.23
C GLU A 43 6.19 -14.14 -9.11
N GLY A 44 6.45 -12.99 -8.45
CA GLY A 44 7.36 -12.93 -7.32
C GLY A 44 6.82 -13.70 -6.12
N GLU A 45 7.62 -14.56 -5.52
CA GLU A 45 7.18 -15.49 -4.46
C GLU A 45 6.57 -14.75 -3.26
N SER A 46 7.20 -13.66 -2.82
CA SER A 46 6.70 -12.84 -1.72
C SER A 46 5.38 -12.11 -2.06
N GLU A 47 5.17 -11.73 -3.32
CA GLU A 47 3.93 -11.07 -3.74
C GLU A 47 2.77 -12.08 -3.82
N ILE A 48 3.03 -13.27 -4.36
CA ILE A 48 2.10 -14.41 -4.32
C ILE A 48 1.75 -14.75 -2.88
N HIS A 49 2.75 -14.85 -2.00
CA HIS A 49 2.52 -15.21 -0.61
C HIS A 49 1.67 -14.17 0.12
N SER A 50 1.95 -12.87 -0.10
CA SER A 50 1.13 -11.79 0.45
C SER A 50 -0.33 -11.87 -0.02
N PHE A 51 -0.56 -12.23 -1.30
CA PHE A 51 -1.88 -12.39 -1.87
C PHE A 51 -2.64 -13.57 -1.23
N GLU A 52 -2.01 -14.73 -1.08
CA GLU A 52 -2.60 -15.90 -0.42
C GLU A 52 -2.99 -15.59 1.04
N LEU A 53 -2.09 -14.99 1.81
CA LEU A 53 -2.35 -14.57 3.20
C LEU A 53 -3.50 -13.56 3.29
N GLY A 54 -3.61 -12.66 2.32
CA GLY A 54 -4.74 -11.75 2.21
C GLY A 54 -6.05 -12.50 2.03
N LEU A 55 -6.11 -13.49 1.14
CA LEU A 55 -7.34 -14.23 0.86
C LEU A 55 -7.74 -15.14 2.02
N GLU A 56 -6.77 -15.72 2.73
CA GLU A 56 -7.00 -16.44 3.98
C GLU A 56 -7.60 -15.53 5.05
N SER A 57 -7.01 -14.34 5.23
CA SER A 57 -7.54 -13.29 6.13
C SER A 57 -8.95 -12.86 5.74
N TYR A 58 -9.22 -12.71 4.44
CA TYR A 58 -10.53 -12.35 3.91
C TYR A 58 -11.60 -13.40 4.24
N LYS A 59 -11.33 -14.68 3.97
CA LYS A 59 -12.25 -15.78 4.32
C LYS A 59 -12.46 -15.86 5.83
N TYR A 60 -11.39 -15.77 6.60
CA TYR A 60 -11.44 -15.83 8.06
C TYR A 60 -12.39 -14.78 8.65
N LEU A 61 -12.19 -13.51 8.27
CA LEU A 61 -13.01 -12.40 8.78
C LEU A 61 -14.46 -12.48 8.28
N ARG A 62 -14.69 -12.90 7.04
CA ARG A 62 -16.05 -13.14 6.53
C ARG A 62 -16.78 -14.26 7.26
N ASN A 63 -16.08 -15.34 7.61
CA ASN A 63 -16.66 -16.45 8.37
C ASN A 63 -17.05 -16.04 9.80
N LYS A 64 -16.41 -14.98 10.34
CA LYS A 64 -16.82 -14.33 11.60
C LYS A 64 -18.02 -13.38 11.45
N GLY A 65 -18.56 -13.22 10.24
CA GLY A 65 -19.70 -12.35 9.95
C GLY A 65 -19.32 -10.88 9.75
N ASN A 66 -18.05 -10.58 9.52
CA ASN A 66 -17.61 -9.21 9.25
C ASN A 66 -17.88 -8.79 7.80
N LYS A 67 -18.03 -7.48 7.59
CA LYS A 67 -18.03 -6.89 6.25
C LYS A 67 -16.59 -6.61 5.84
N VAL A 68 -16.12 -7.29 4.80
CA VAL A 68 -14.72 -7.24 4.38
C VAL A 68 -14.65 -6.88 2.90
N SER A 69 -13.75 -5.96 2.56
CA SER A 69 -13.34 -5.65 1.18
C SER A 69 -11.92 -6.15 0.95
N PHE A 70 -11.65 -6.69 -0.23
CA PHE A 70 -10.31 -7.06 -0.65
C PHE A 70 -9.85 -6.12 -1.75
N ASN A 71 -8.68 -5.50 -1.58
CA ASN A 71 -8.18 -4.44 -2.45
C ASN A 71 -6.81 -4.85 -3.00
N LEU A 72 -6.77 -5.23 -4.27
CA LEU A 72 -5.53 -5.53 -4.99
C LEU A 72 -4.90 -4.22 -5.47
N TRP A 73 -3.64 -3.97 -5.10
CA TRP A 73 -2.93 -2.74 -5.46
C TRP A 73 -1.85 -3.01 -6.49
N ILE A 74 -1.92 -2.35 -7.64
CA ILE A 74 -1.05 -2.67 -8.78
C ILE A 74 -0.18 -1.47 -9.12
N ASN A 75 1.14 -1.67 -9.16
CA ASN A 75 2.09 -0.67 -9.61
C ASN A 75 2.24 -0.68 -11.13
N ASP A 76 1.46 0.18 -11.79
CA ASP A 76 1.46 0.41 -13.24
C ASP A 76 2.28 1.65 -13.65
N ILE A 77 3.13 2.18 -12.76
CA ILE A 77 3.92 3.39 -13.03
C ILE A 77 4.97 3.14 -14.11
N GLY A 78 5.50 1.92 -14.21
CA GLY A 78 6.48 1.53 -15.23
C GLY A 78 5.93 1.45 -16.65
N ILE A 79 4.60 1.33 -16.82
CA ILE A 79 3.96 1.35 -18.13
C ILE A 79 4.03 2.76 -18.72
N ASP A 80 4.40 2.88 -19.99
CA ASP A 80 4.41 4.16 -20.69
C ASP A 80 3.03 4.84 -20.64
N ILE A 81 3.03 6.17 -20.53
CA ILE A 81 1.82 6.98 -20.35
C ILE A 81 0.83 6.77 -21.50
N SER A 82 1.32 6.55 -22.73
CA SER A 82 0.47 6.35 -23.91
C SER A 82 -0.31 5.04 -23.88
N PHE A 83 0.25 3.97 -23.32
CA PHE A 83 -0.39 2.65 -23.21
C PHE A 83 -1.17 2.45 -21.92
N ARG A 84 -0.88 3.24 -20.87
CA ARG A 84 -1.45 3.02 -19.54
C ARG A 84 -2.99 3.10 -19.50
N LYS A 85 -3.61 3.92 -20.36
CA LYS A 85 -5.07 4.01 -20.42
C LYS A 85 -5.68 2.69 -20.95
N GLU A 86 -5.19 2.23 -22.09
CA GLU A 86 -5.63 0.99 -22.72
C GLU A 86 -5.38 -0.21 -21.80
N PHE A 87 -4.20 -0.26 -21.17
CA PHE A 87 -3.86 -1.28 -20.19
C PHE A 87 -4.92 -1.40 -19.09
N LYS A 88 -5.34 -0.28 -18.48
CA LYS A 88 -6.36 -0.29 -17.42
C LYS A 88 -7.74 -0.70 -17.89
N GLU A 89 -8.12 -0.30 -19.10
CA GLU A 89 -9.42 -0.63 -19.68
C GLU A 89 -9.53 -2.13 -20.00
N ASN A 90 -8.41 -2.75 -20.37
CA ASN A 90 -8.32 -4.16 -20.73
C ASN A 90 -7.74 -5.05 -19.62
N TYR A 91 -7.46 -4.48 -18.44
CA TYR A 91 -6.77 -5.20 -17.39
C TYR A 91 -7.56 -6.41 -16.91
N GLN A 92 -6.86 -7.52 -16.76
CA GLN A 92 -7.36 -8.74 -16.14
C GLN A 92 -6.40 -9.15 -15.03
N ILE A 93 -6.94 -9.73 -13.96
CA ILE A 93 -6.13 -10.33 -12.91
C ILE A 93 -5.28 -11.44 -13.54
N PRO A 94 -3.96 -11.50 -13.27
CA PRO A 94 -3.07 -12.51 -13.84
C PRO A 94 -3.52 -13.95 -13.55
N GLU A 95 -3.18 -14.88 -14.46
CA GLU A 95 -3.64 -16.28 -14.40
C GLU A 95 -3.25 -16.97 -13.08
N ASN A 96 -2.04 -16.74 -12.60
CA ASN A 96 -1.58 -17.31 -11.35
C ASN A 96 -2.43 -16.83 -10.15
N TYR A 97 -2.81 -15.55 -10.11
CA TYR A 97 -3.71 -15.01 -9.09
C TYR A 97 -5.15 -15.53 -9.26
N LEU A 98 -5.62 -15.75 -10.50
CA LEU A 98 -6.92 -16.38 -10.76
C LEU A 98 -6.96 -17.81 -10.21
N MET A 99 -5.91 -18.60 -10.40
CA MET A 99 -5.80 -19.95 -9.84
C MET A 99 -5.86 -19.95 -8.29
N ILE A 100 -5.22 -18.96 -7.66
CA ILE A 100 -5.30 -18.78 -6.21
C ILE A 100 -6.71 -18.39 -5.79
N LEU A 101 -7.36 -17.43 -6.47
CA LEU A 101 -8.74 -17.05 -6.18
C LEU A 101 -9.70 -18.25 -6.24
N ASP A 102 -9.55 -19.11 -7.25
CA ASP A 102 -10.34 -20.34 -7.39
C ASP A 102 -10.12 -21.31 -6.22
N LYS A 103 -8.87 -21.50 -5.78
CA LYS A 103 -8.53 -22.30 -4.58
C LYS A 103 -9.23 -21.79 -3.31
N TYR A 104 -9.39 -20.47 -3.20
CA TYR A 104 -10.08 -19.84 -2.07
C TYR A 104 -11.59 -19.67 -2.31
N GLU A 105 -12.13 -20.07 -3.47
CA GLU A 105 -13.54 -19.90 -3.86
C GLU A 105 -14.01 -18.43 -3.86
N ILE A 106 -13.13 -17.51 -4.23
CA ILE A 106 -13.40 -16.06 -4.27
C ILE A 106 -13.53 -15.62 -5.72
N LYS A 107 -14.61 -14.91 -6.05
CA LYS A 107 -14.83 -14.41 -7.41
C LYS A 107 -14.00 -13.16 -7.66
N THR A 108 -13.54 -12.98 -8.90
CA THR A 108 -12.88 -11.74 -9.34
C THR A 108 -13.73 -10.48 -9.09
N SER A 109 -15.06 -10.59 -9.16
CA SER A 109 -15.99 -9.50 -8.85
C SER A 109 -16.00 -9.07 -7.38
N GLU A 110 -15.40 -9.86 -6.48
CA GLU A 110 -15.25 -9.53 -5.06
C GLU A 110 -13.94 -8.78 -4.76
N ILE A 111 -13.05 -8.66 -5.76
CA ILE A 111 -11.76 -7.99 -5.66
C ILE A 111 -11.87 -6.57 -6.25
N GLU A 112 -11.50 -5.57 -5.46
CA GLU A 112 -11.36 -4.20 -5.94
C GLU A 112 -9.92 -3.96 -6.40
N ILE A 113 -9.75 -3.36 -7.57
CA ILE A 113 -8.42 -3.10 -8.15
C ILE A 113 -8.08 -1.62 -8.04
N PHE A 114 -6.92 -1.31 -7.47
CA PHE A 114 -6.35 0.03 -7.45
C PHE A 114 -5.06 0.08 -8.26
N PHE A 115 -5.03 0.96 -9.26
CA PHE A 115 -3.80 1.25 -10.01
C PHE A 115 -3.03 2.39 -9.36
N GLU A 116 -1.74 2.19 -9.08
CA GLU A 116 -0.89 3.14 -8.39
C GLU A 116 -0.83 4.49 -9.10
N SER A 117 -0.76 4.51 -10.43
CA SER A 117 -0.75 5.76 -11.19
C SER A 117 -2.06 6.55 -11.05
N SER A 118 -3.21 5.87 -10.90
CA SER A 118 -4.50 6.52 -10.63
C SER A 118 -4.51 7.14 -9.24
N VAL A 119 -4.02 6.39 -8.25
CA VAL A 119 -3.85 6.87 -6.87
C VAL A 119 -2.88 8.06 -6.83
N ARG A 120 -1.76 7.99 -7.55
CA ARG A 120 -0.77 9.07 -7.67
C ARG A 120 -1.37 10.36 -8.23
N ASN A 121 -2.18 10.25 -9.28
CA ASN A 121 -2.88 11.41 -9.85
C ASN A 121 -3.85 12.01 -8.82
N ARG A 122 -4.59 11.16 -8.09
CA ARG A 122 -5.46 11.62 -7.01
C ARG A 122 -4.69 12.29 -5.89
N ALA A 123 -3.55 11.73 -5.52
CA ALA A 123 -2.66 12.23 -4.48
C ALA A 123 -2.17 13.65 -4.80
N MET A 124 -1.79 13.91 -6.06
CA MET A 124 -1.44 15.27 -6.52
C MET A 124 -2.58 16.27 -6.34
N LEU A 125 -3.81 15.88 -6.69
CA LEU A 125 -4.99 16.75 -6.58
C LEU A 125 -5.33 17.02 -5.11
N GLU A 126 -5.34 15.99 -4.28
CA GLU A 126 -5.64 16.12 -2.85
C GLU A 126 -4.56 16.93 -2.12
N PHE A 127 -3.28 16.71 -2.45
CA PHE A 127 -2.18 17.52 -1.91
C PHE A 127 -2.40 19.02 -2.18
N ARG A 128 -2.74 19.40 -3.42
CA ARG A 128 -2.99 20.81 -3.77
C ARG A 128 -4.13 21.42 -2.96
N LYS A 129 -5.21 20.67 -2.73
CA LYS A 129 -6.34 21.11 -1.91
C LYS A 129 -5.91 21.29 -0.45
N ARG A 130 -5.21 20.32 0.11
CA ARG A 130 -4.77 20.34 1.51
C ARG A 130 -3.74 21.44 1.78
N TYR A 131 -2.75 21.59 0.91
CA TYR A 131 -1.77 22.69 0.98
C TYR A 131 -2.43 24.07 0.92
N LYS A 132 -3.47 24.24 0.10
CA LYS A 132 -4.22 25.50 0.04
C LYS A 132 -4.95 25.82 1.34
N VAL A 133 -5.44 24.80 2.05
CA VAL A 133 -6.24 24.96 3.28
C VAL A 133 -5.34 25.12 4.52
N SER A 134 -4.25 24.36 4.58
CA SER A 134 -3.33 24.32 5.73
C SER A 134 -1.87 24.36 5.28
N PRO A 135 -1.41 25.47 4.65
CA PRO A 135 -0.04 25.58 4.16
C PRO A 135 1.00 25.46 5.28
N GLU A 136 0.67 25.86 6.50
CA GLU A 136 1.55 25.83 7.68
C GLU A 136 1.97 24.43 8.11
N LYS A 137 1.25 23.39 7.69
CA LYS A 137 1.65 21.99 7.93
C LYS A 137 2.84 21.56 7.07
N TYR A 138 3.17 22.32 6.03
CA TYR A 138 4.16 21.94 5.04
C TYR A 138 5.39 22.83 5.11
N THR A 139 6.56 22.20 5.13
CA THR A 139 7.84 22.90 5.03
C THR A 139 8.43 22.71 3.64
N LEU A 140 8.92 23.80 3.04
CA LEU A 140 9.51 23.80 1.72
C LEU A 140 11.03 23.75 1.85
N PHE A 141 11.63 22.76 1.19
CA PHE A 141 13.07 22.57 1.13
C PHE A 141 13.56 22.63 -0.32
N ASN A 142 14.87 22.84 -0.47
CA ASN A 142 15.54 22.53 -1.73
C ASN A 142 15.60 21.00 -1.87
N SER A 143 15.24 20.45 -3.03
CA SER A 143 15.34 19.01 -3.27
C SER A 143 16.76 18.45 -3.08
N ASN A 144 17.82 19.25 -3.18
CA ASN A 144 19.19 18.77 -2.91
C ASN A 144 19.54 18.60 -1.43
N ASP A 145 18.64 18.98 -0.52
CA ASP A 145 18.85 18.84 0.92
C ASP A 145 18.94 17.35 1.31
N GLN A 146 20.06 16.99 1.95
CA GLN A 146 20.41 15.63 2.34
C GLN A 146 19.65 15.15 3.59
N SER A 147 19.03 16.05 4.34
CA SER A 147 18.18 15.70 5.49
C SER A 147 16.82 15.12 5.08
N LEU A 148 16.47 15.22 3.79
CA LEU A 148 15.17 14.84 3.26
C LEU A 148 14.98 13.32 3.20
N VAL A 149 13.97 12.83 3.91
CA VAL A 149 13.57 11.43 3.88
C VAL A 149 12.70 11.18 2.65
N ARG A 150 13.29 10.49 1.67
CA ARG A 150 12.60 9.96 0.51
C ARG A 150 12.34 8.49 0.78
N CYS A 151 11.07 8.16 0.79
CA CYS A 151 10.58 6.81 0.84
C CYS A 151 11.28 6.02 -0.31
N ILE A 152 12.28 5.19 0.04
CA ILE A 152 13.17 4.37 -0.81
C ILE A 152 14.43 5.09 -1.33
N ASN A 153 15.59 4.49 -0.99
CA ASN A 153 16.92 4.73 -1.56
C ASN A 153 16.87 4.57 -3.09
N ASN A 154 16.70 5.67 -3.80
CA ASN A 154 16.96 5.70 -5.24
C ASN A 154 18.24 6.50 -5.44
N ASP A 155 19.37 5.81 -5.40
CA ASP A 155 20.68 6.31 -5.85
C ASP A 155 20.64 6.77 -7.33
N GLN A 156 19.54 6.52 -8.05
CA GLN A 156 19.33 6.92 -9.45
C GLN A 156 18.41 8.13 -9.68
N CYS A 157 18.03 8.89 -8.65
CA CYS A 157 17.47 10.22 -8.89
C CYS A 157 18.61 11.23 -8.97
N GLU A 158 19.26 11.35 -10.14
CA GLU A 158 20.11 12.51 -10.43
C GLU A 158 19.24 13.78 -10.30
N ILE A 159 19.42 14.52 -9.19
CA ILE A 159 18.72 15.77 -8.94
C ILE A 159 19.43 16.85 -9.77
N SER A 160 19.16 16.87 -11.07
CA SER A 160 19.82 17.78 -12.02
C SER A 160 19.23 19.21 -12.02
N GLU A 161 18.15 19.46 -11.27
CA GLU A 161 17.48 20.78 -11.24
C GLU A 161 17.06 21.19 -9.83
N ALA A 162 17.19 22.48 -9.52
CA ALA A 162 16.69 23.09 -8.29
C ALA A 162 15.15 22.99 -8.20
N LYS A 163 14.67 21.89 -7.64
CA LYS A 163 13.24 21.63 -7.39
C LYS A 163 12.90 21.97 -5.94
N THR A 164 11.65 22.35 -5.71
CA THR A 164 11.10 22.49 -4.36
C THR A 164 10.57 21.14 -3.89
N ALA A 165 11.07 20.68 -2.73
CA ALA A 165 10.52 19.56 -1.98
C ALA A 165 9.49 20.08 -0.96
N TYR A 166 8.28 19.55 -1.02
CA TYR A 166 7.23 19.79 -0.04
C TYR A 166 7.26 18.66 0.98
N THR A 167 7.38 19.02 2.25
CA THR A 167 7.61 18.06 3.32
C THR A 167 6.62 18.25 4.47
N ILE A 168 6.45 17.21 5.27
CA ILE A 168 5.87 17.30 6.61
C ILE A 168 6.91 16.78 7.63
N VAL A 169 6.73 17.13 8.90
CA VAL A 169 7.56 16.57 9.99
C VAL A 169 7.16 15.11 10.19
N GLY A 170 8.12 14.20 10.07
CA GLY A 170 7.92 12.77 10.25
C GLY A 170 7.85 12.33 11.71
N PRO A 171 7.62 11.02 11.95
CA PRO A 171 7.47 10.48 13.30
C PRO A 171 8.73 10.67 14.14
N ASP A 172 9.91 10.64 13.49
CA ASP A 172 11.21 10.81 14.14
C ASP A 172 11.71 12.28 14.07
N GLY A 173 10.85 13.24 13.70
CA GLY A 173 11.20 14.65 13.53
C GLY A 173 11.85 15.00 12.18
N ASN A 174 12.18 14.02 11.35
CA ASN A 174 12.82 14.22 10.06
C ASN A 174 11.84 14.72 8.98
N PRO A 175 12.26 15.55 8.00
CA PRO A 175 11.39 16.03 6.94
C PRO A 175 11.07 14.93 5.93
N ILE A 176 9.84 14.42 5.95
CA ILE A 176 9.34 13.44 4.98
C ILE A 176 8.92 14.16 3.72
N VAL A 177 9.50 13.78 2.59
CA VAL A 177 9.13 14.35 1.29
C VAL A 177 7.82 13.78 0.79
N MET A 178 6.85 14.66 0.58
CA MET A 178 5.53 14.36 0.03
C MET A 178 5.51 14.49 -1.50
N ARG A 179 6.22 15.52 -2.00
CA ARG A 179 6.21 15.91 -3.40
C ARG A 179 7.48 16.68 -3.74
N GLU A 180 8.05 16.44 -4.92
CA GLU A 180 9.16 17.21 -5.48
C GLU A 180 8.81 17.64 -6.90
N GLY A 181 8.65 18.95 -7.13
CA GLY A 181 8.17 19.46 -8.42
C GLY A 181 6.82 18.85 -8.82
N ALA A 182 6.77 18.07 -9.89
CA ALA A 182 5.57 17.34 -10.34
C ALA A 182 5.49 15.89 -9.81
N SER A 183 6.52 15.39 -9.13
CA SER A 183 6.62 14.02 -8.65
C SER A 183 6.02 13.87 -7.26
N VAL A 184 5.03 12.99 -7.10
CA VAL A 184 4.45 12.59 -5.81
C VAL A 184 5.23 11.39 -5.28
N LYS A 185 5.57 11.39 -3.98
CA LYS A 185 6.31 10.29 -3.36
C LYS A 185 5.39 9.18 -2.86
N CYS A 186 5.93 7.97 -2.75
CA CYS A 186 5.13 6.78 -2.51
C CYS A 186 4.43 6.76 -1.14
N ASN A 187 4.95 7.48 -0.13
CA ASN A 187 4.25 7.74 1.13
C ASN A 187 2.88 8.44 0.92
N LEU A 188 2.84 9.49 0.12
CA LEU A 188 1.63 10.25 -0.19
C LEU A 188 0.70 9.44 -1.10
N ILE A 189 1.24 8.62 -1.99
CA ILE A 189 0.45 7.69 -2.81
C ILE A 189 -0.27 6.69 -1.90
N LEU A 190 0.46 5.99 -1.01
CA LEU A 190 -0.14 5.03 -0.09
C LEU A 190 -1.13 5.70 0.87
N ALA A 191 -0.80 6.86 1.43
CA ALA A 191 -1.73 7.61 2.27
C ALA A 191 -3.04 7.96 1.54
N THR A 192 -2.93 8.30 0.26
CA THR A 192 -4.11 8.54 -0.58
C THR A 192 -4.91 7.26 -0.81
N LEU A 193 -4.26 6.12 -1.04
CA LEU A 193 -4.92 4.82 -1.17
C LEU A 193 -5.71 4.48 0.10
N LEU A 194 -5.07 4.57 1.27
CA LEU A 194 -5.70 4.33 2.57
C LEU A 194 -6.92 5.24 2.79
N HIS A 195 -6.78 6.54 2.46
CA HIS A 195 -7.89 7.49 2.55
C HIS A 195 -9.05 7.16 1.60
N LEU A 196 -8.75 6.73 0.37
CA LEU A 196 -9.78 6.33 -0.61
C LEU A 196 -10.54 5.08 -0.14
N ILE A 197 -9.82 4.08 0.36
CA ILE A 197 -10.40 2.85 0.90
C ILE A 197 -11.27 3.16 2.11
N TYR A 198 -10.77 3.93 3.07
CA TYR A 198 -11.54 4.37 4.24
C TYR A 198 -12.82 5.09 3.84
N ASN A 199 -12.75 6.06 2.93
CA ASN A 199 -13.94 6.81 2.51
C ASN A 199 -14.97 5.92 1.80
N LYS A 200 -14.51 4.98 0.96
CA LYS A 200 -15.39 4.10 0.18
C LYS A 200 -16.09 3.07 1.06
N TYR A 201 -15.33 2.43 1.96
CA TYR A 201 -15.83 1.29 2.72
C TYR A 201 -16.24 1.64 4.15
N GLN A 202 -15.81 2.78 4.69
CA GLN A 202 -15.96 3.16 6.11
C GLN A 202 -15.33 2.11 7.03
N SER A 203 -14.12 1.68 6.70
CA SER A 203 -13.43 0.61 7.39
C SER A 203 -12.99 1.06 8.78
N ASP A 204 -13.31 0.26 9.79
CA ASP A 204 -12.80 0.44 11.15
C ASP A 204 -11.31 0.08 11.20
N ASP A 205 -10.93 -0.95 10.44
CA ASP A 205 -9.57 -1.47 10.35
C ASP A 205 -9.15 -1.65 8.89
N ILE A 206 -7.92 -1.25 8.57
CA ILE A 206 -7.25 -1.53 7.31
C ILE A 206 -6.10 -2.49 7.60
N ILE A 207 -6.15 -3.67 7.01
CA ILE A 207 -5.16 -4.72 7.14
C ILE A 207 -4.31 -4.68 5.87
N HIS A 208 -3.02 -4.40 6.02
CA HIS A 208 -2.07 -4.38 4.92
C HIS A 208 -1.14 -5.59 5.05
N ILE A 209 -1.07 -6.42 4.01
CA ILE A 209 -0.18 -7.58 3.94
C ILE A 209 0.67 -7.40 2.69
N SER A 210 1.97 -7.25 2.85
CA SER A 210 2.87 -6.89 1.76
C SER A 210 4.25 -7.50 1.92
N ASN A 211 5.01 -7.56 0.83
CA ASN A 211 6.43 -7.88 0.86
C ASN A 211 7.20 -6.98 1.86
N ASP A 212 8.18 -7.54 2.56
CA ASP A 212 8.95 -6.88 3.61
C ASP A 212 9.80 -5.70 3.12
N ILE A 213 10.16 -5.68 1.83
CA ILE A 213 10.83 -4.55 1.18
C ILE A 213 10.02 -3.25 1.28
N TYR A 214 8.70 -3.34 1.52
CA TYR A 214 7.81 -2.19 1.63
C TYR A 214 7.64 -1.67 3.05
N VAL A 215 8.31 -2.24 4.06
CA VAL A 215 8.23 -1.81 5.49
C VAL A 215 8.25 -0.29 5.66
N ASP A 216 9.29 0.38 5.13
CA ASP A 216 9.42 1.83 5.26
C ASP A 216 8.35 2.60 4.47
N ARG A 217 7.97 2.08 3.30
CA ARG A 217 6.90 2.65 2.47
C ARG A 217 5.57 2.64 3.21
N VAL A 218 5.28 1.55 3.90
CA VAL A 218 4.06 1.37 4.67
C VAL A 218 4.06 2.25 5.91
N ARG A 219 5.12 2.20 6.73
CA ARG A 219 5.26 3.06 7.92
C ARG A 219 5.03 4.53 7.59
N LEU A 220 5.73 5.05 6.57
CA LEU A 220 5.63 6.46 6.20
C LEU A 220 4.26 6.79 5.56
N GLY A 221 3.68 5.87 4.79
CA GLY A 221 2.36 6.06 4.21
C GLY A 221 1.23 6.12 5.25
N GLU A 222 1.26 5.25 6.26
CA GLU A 222 0.31 5.27 7.37
C GLU A 222 0.42 6.55 8.19
N PHE A 223 1.65 6.95 8.54
CA PHE A 223 1.91 8.20 9.25
C PHE A 223 1.33 9.41 8.49
N VAL A 224 1.62 9.49 7.19
CA VAL A 224 1.07 10.55 6.32
C VAL A 224 -0.46 10.49 6.27
N ALA A 225 -1.06 9.30 6.22
CA ALA A 225 -2.52 9.14 6.20
C ALA A 225 -3.16 9.76 7.44
N THR A 226 -2.57 9.54 8.61
CA THR A 226 -3.00 10.14 9.88
C THR A 226 -2.81 11.66 9.87
N GLU A 227 -1.62 12.15 9.53
CA GLU A 227 -1.28 13.58 9.66
C GLU A 227 -1.96 14.48 8.62
N VAL A 228 -2.03 14.00 7.37
CA VAL A 228 -2.53 14.79 6.23
C VAL A 228 -4.02 14.55 6.00
N TYR A 229 -4.48 13.30 6.10
CA TYR A 229 -5.86 12.94 5.80
C TYR A 229 -6.74 12.78 7.03
N HIS A 230 -6.18 12.75 8.25
CA HIS A 230 -6.91 12.45 9.48
C HIS A 230 -7.62 11.10 9.40
N LEU A 231 -6.91 10.09 8.88
CA LEU A 231 -7.41 8.72 8.80
C LEU A 231 -7.84 8.25 10.20
N LYS A 232 -9.04 7.67 10.29
CA LYS A 232 -9.63 7.19 11.56
C LYS A 232 -9.62 5.67 11.69
N SER A 233 -9.27 4.94 10.63
CA SER A 233 -9.10 3.48 10.70
C SER A 233 -7.86 3.14 11.50
N ASN A 234 -7.90 2.01 12.21
CA ASN A 234 -6.67 1.39 12.69
C ASN A 234 -5.98 0.68 11.52
N CYS A 235 -4.68 0.85 11.39
CA CYS A 235 -3.89 0.13 10.40
C CYS A 235 -3.18 -1.05 11.07
N HIS A 236 -3.25 -2.23 10.45
CA HIS A 236 -2.58 -3.44 10.89
C HIS A 236 -1.67 -3.91 9.76
N SER A 237 -0.37 -3.78 9.94
CA SER A 237 0.61 -4.02 8.89
C SER A 237 1.42 -5.28 9.15
N PHE A 238 1.28 -6.23 8.23
CA PHE A 238 1.99 -7.49 8.20
C PHE A 238 2.92 -7.52 7.01
N PHE A 239 4.10 -8.07 7.23
CA PHE A 239 5.14 -8.21 6.23
C PHE A 239 5.51 -9.67 6.11
N CYS A 240 5.74 -10.09 4.87
CA CYS A 240 6.15 -11.44 4.57
C CYS A 240 7.27 -11.45 3.54
N ASP A 241 8.16 -12.42 3.69
CA ASP A 241 9.04 -12.92 2.64
C ASP A 241 8.71 -14.41 2.40
N GLU A 242 9.60 -15.15 1.73
CA GLU A 242 9.41 -16.58 1.45
C GLU A 242 9.36 -17.46 2.72
N ASP A 243 10.00 -17.03 3.81
CA ASP A 243 10.27 -17.86 4.99
C ASP A 243 9.65 -17.33 6.29
N SER A 244 9.15 -16.09 6.30
CA SER A 244 8.79 -15.39 7.52
C SER A 244 7.58 -14.48 7.34
N ILE A 245 6.82 -14.36 8.42
CA ILE A 245 5.71 -13.40 8.54
C ILE A 245 5.81 -12.74 9.89
N TYR A 246 5.70 -11.42 9.90
CA TYR A 246 5.68 -10.65 11.13
C TYR A 246 4.78 -9.42 11.02
N LYS A 247 4.32 -8.95 12.17
CA LYS A 247 3.63 -7.66 12.31
C LYS A 247 4.64 -6.57 12.63
N LYS A 248 4.40 -5.35 12.17
CA LYS A 248 5.06 -4.16 12.70
C LYS A 248 4.04 -3.20 13.29
N ASP A 249 4.31 -2.77 14.52
CA ASP A 249 3.65 -1.66 15.18
C ASP A 249 4.62 -0.47 15.22
N TRP A 250 4.11 0.76 15.04
CA TRP A 250 4.90 1.99 14.97
C TRP A 250 4.53 2.97 16.07
#